data_AF-A0A960V537-F1
#
_entry.id   AF-A0A960V537-F1
#
_cell.length_a   1.000
_cell.length_b   1.000
_cell.length_c   1.000
_cell.angle_alpha   90.00
_cell.angle_beta   90.00
_cell.angle_gamma   90.00
#
_symmetry.space_group_name_H-M   'P 1'
#
loop_
_entity.id
_entity.type
_entity.pdbx_description
1 polymer ?
#
loop_
_entity_poly.entity_id
_entity_poly.type
_entity_poly.pdbx_seq_one_letter_code
_entity_poly.pdbx_strand_id
1 'polypeptide(L)'
;LCAFGVPNMPAAGKPQNWLQNMIKSQLYKPPSAADRMRSADESRRDLDPGLIRVLKQRRHAKLKGEVDAWFCLRSSGMPRHLKAAERRYQSGAQQLWQALENTRKPKTLTELTGKRKLKLSRVQLYRVVERWAELGIAGVTPVKRSRHLDGRKEFLIKRTVPALPPICYTRPQK
;
A
#
# COMPACT_ATOMS: atom_id res chain seq x y z
N LEU A 1 -23.84 31.71 27.16
CA LEU A 1 -23.01 30.78 26.36
C LEU A 1 -21.67 31.49 26.14
N CYS A 2 -20.54 31.14 26.72
CA CYS A 2 -20.08 29.89 27.31
C CYS A 2 -19.23 30.21 28.56
N ALA A 3 -19.51 29.51 29.66
CA ALA A 3 -18.69 29.53 30.85
C ALA A 3 -17.39 28.77 30.57
N PHE A 4 -16.25 29.46 30.58
CA PHE A 4 -14.96 28.80 30.71
C PHE A 4 -14.87 28.25 32.13
N GLY A 5 -14.92 26.92 32.25
CA GLY A 5 -14.78 26.23 33.52
C GLY A 5 -13.41 26.55 34.13
N VAL A 6 -13.42 27.43 35.13
CA VAL A 6 -12.29 27.63 36.03
C VAL A 6 -12.18 26.36 36.87
N PRO A 7 -11.06 25.62 36.85
CA PRO A 7 -10.90 24.48 37.74
C PRO A 7 -10.86 24.99 39.18
N ASN A 8 -11.87 24.58 39.93
CA ASN A 8 -12.03 24.77 41.36
C ASN A 8 -10.77 24.24 42.08
N MET A 9 -9.98 25.15 42.68
CA MET A 9 -8.80 24.77 43.46
C MET A 9 -9.20 24.49 44.91
N PRO A 10 -8.87 23.32 45.48
CA PRO A 10 -8.83 23.18 46.92
C PRO A 10 -7.60 23.92 47.48
N ALA A 11 -7.85 24.81 48.44
CA ALA A 11 -6.83 25.44 49.26
C ALA A 11 -6.25 24.41 50.25
N ALA A 12 -5.17 23.73 49.86
CA ALA A 12 -4.31 22.97 50.78
C ALA A 12 -2.93 22.70 50.14
N GLY A 13 -1.87 23.16 50.81
CA GLY A 13 -0.45 22.74 50.66
C GLY A 13 0.05 22.41 49.26
N LYS A 14 0.53 23.40 48.50
CA LYS A 14 1.28 23.12 47.27
C LYS A 14 2.56 22.36 47.63
N PRO A 15 2.82 21.17 47.07
CA PRO A 15 4.02 20.41 47.40
C PRO A 15 5.26 21.20 47.02
N GLN A 16 6.31 21.11 47.83
CA GLN A 16 7.61 21.70 47.53
C GLN A 16 8.05 21.19 46.14
N ASN A 17 8.33 22.12 45.21
CA ASN A 17 8.62 21.91 43.78
C ASN A 17 7.43 21.86 42.81
N TRP A 18 6.19 22.21 43.22
CA TRP A 18 5.05 22.28 42.30
C TRP A 18 5.32 23.15 41.06
N LEU A 19 5.93 24.32 41.28
CA LEU A 19 6.26 25.29 40.23
C LEU A 19 7.33 24.74 39.29
N GLN A 20 8.34 24.08 39.85
CA GLN A 20 9.40 23.44 39.06
C GLN A 20 8.85 22.29 38.20
N ASN A 21 7.90 21.51 38.72
CA ASN A 21 7.26 20.43 37.98
C ASN A 21 6.34 20.96 36.87
N MET A 22 5.59 22.03 37.14
CA MET A 22 4.77 22.71 36.13
C MET A 22 5.65 23.27 34.99
N ILE A 23 6.75 23.96 35.32
CA ILE A 23 7.71 24.47 34.32
C ILE A 23 8.36 23.31 33.54
N LYS A 24 8.78 22.23 34.21
CA LYS A 24 9.33 21.02 33.55
C LYS A 24 8.34 20.32 32.62
N SER A 25 7.05 20.36 32.92
CA SER A 25 6.01 19.81 32.05
C SER A 25 5.73 20.68 30.81
N GLN A 26 5.99 21.98 30.90
CA GLN A 26 5.84 22.94 29.80
C GLN A 26 7.11 23.11 28.96
N LEU A 27 8.26 22.65 29.46
CA LEU A 27 9.52 22.62 28.73
C LEU A 27 9.42 21.66 27.53
N TYR A 28 9.57 22.21 26.33
CA TYR A 28 9.64 21.44 25.09
C TYR A 28 10.78 20.42 25.18
N LYS A 29 10.45 19.13 25.05
CA LYS A 29 11.44 18.08 24.90
C LYS A 29 11.69 17.87 23.41
N PRO A 30 12.87 18.21 22.88
CA PRO A 30 13.17 17.92 21.49
C PRO A 30 13.11 16.41 21.26
N PRO A 31 12.58 15.95 20.12
CA PRO A 31 12.50 14.53 19.80
C PRO A 31 13.90 13.91 19.83
N SER A 32 14.04 12.76 20.48
CA SER A 32 15.28 12.00 20.53
C SER A 32 15.68 11.50 19.15
N ALA A 33 16.91 11.06 18.96
CA ALA A 33 17.33 10.45 17.69
C ALA A 33 16.43 9.27 17.29
N ALA A 34 15.98 8.47 18.27
CA ALA A 34 15.02 7.39 18.05
C ALA A 34 13.64 7.90 17.62
N ASP A 35 13.14 8.99 18.22
CA ASP A 35 11.85 9.60 17.84
C ASP A 35 11.91 10.26 16.45
N ARG A 36 13.09 10.68 16.00
CA ARG A 36 13.33 11.20 14.65
C ARG A 36 13.41 10.10 13.59
N MET A 37 13.69 8.86 14.00
CA MET A 37 13.65 7.72 13.10
C MET A 37 12.18 7.34 12.86
N ARG A 38 11.68 7.58 11.64
CA ARG A 38 10.36 7.06 11.25
C ARG A 38 10.35 5.56 11.48
N SER A 39 9.46 5.09 12.35
CA SER A 39 9.28 3.67 12.57
C SER A 39 8.84 3.01 11.24
N ALA A 40 9.28 1.77 10.98
CA ALA A 40 8.81 1.02 9.81
C ALA A 40 7.26 0.92 9.81
N ASP A 41 6.65 0.91 11.00
CA ASP A 41 5.21 0.88 11.19
C ASP A 41 4.51 2.21 10.87
N GLU A 42 5.15 3.37 11.01
CA GLU A 42 4.61 4.65 10.54
C GLU A 42 4.43 4.69 9.03
N SER A 43 5.36 4.10 8.29
CA SER A 43 5.27 3.97 6.83
C SER A 43 4.03 3.20 6.38
N ARG A 44 3.54 2.28 7.23
CA ARG A 44 2.43 1.36 6.94
C ARG A 44 1.08 1.87 7.44
N ARG A 45 1.02 3.03 8.11
CA ARG A 45 -0.25 3.60 8.63
C ARG A 45 -1.27 3.89 7.53
N ASP A 46 -0.81 4.14 6.31
CA ASP A 46 -1.67 4.39 5.14
C ASP A 46 -2.20 3.11 4.48
N LEU A 47 -1.78 1.91 4.94
CA LEU A 47 -2.25 0.66 4.36
C LEU A 47 -3.65 0.31 4.87
N ASP A 48 -4.45 -0.26 3.97
CA ASP A 48 -5.76 -0.82 4.32
C ASP A 48 -5.65 -1.83 5.48
N PRO A 49 -6.49 -1.74 6.53
CA PRO A 49 -6.45 -2.65 7.67
C PRO A 49 -6.64 -4.11 7.28
N GLY A 50 -7.46 -4.38 6.26
CA GLY A 50 -7.66 -5.72 5.71
C GLY A 50 -6.39 -6.25 5.06
N LEU A 51 -5.68 -5.41 4.30
CA LEU A 51 -4.38 -5.77 3.74
C LEU A 51 -3.34 -6.04 4.83
N ILE A 52 -3.28 -5.24 5.90
CA ILE A 52 -2.36 -5.47 7.03
C ILE A 52 -2.60 -6.86 7.64
N ARG A 53 -3.87 -7.26 7.82
CA ARG A 53 -4.22 -8.60 8.31
C ARG A 53 -3.70 -9.70 7.39
N VAL A 54 -3.82 -9.52 6.07
CA VAL A 54 -3.29 -10.45 5.06
C VAL A 54 -1.76 -10.55 5.15
N LEU A 55 -1.05 -9.42 5.24
CA LEU A 55 0.41 -9.38 5.30
C LEU A 55 0.99 -10.04 6.56
N LYS A 56 0.22 -10.11 7.65
CA LYS A 56 0.62 -10.82 8.88
C LYS A 56 0.61 -12.35 8.73
N GLN A 57 -0.09 -12.89 7.74
CA GLN A 57 -0.18 -14.34 7.55
C GLN A 57 1.11 -14.89 6.92
N ARG A 58 1.61 -16.02 7.45
CA ARG A 58 2.87 -16.65 6.97
C ARG A 58 2.87 -16.94 5.46
N ARG A 59 1.73 -17.36 4.90
CA ARG A 59 1.59 -17.65 3.46
C ARG A 59 1.86 -16.45 2.55
N HIS A 60 1.80 -15.23 3.08
CA HIS A 60 2.05 -13.98 2.34
C HIS A 60 3.41 -13.35 2.66
N ALA A 61 4.37 -14.13 3.19
CA ALA A 61 5.71 -13.64 3.52
C ALA A 61 6.43 -12.97 2.32
N LYS A 62 6.31 -13.55 1.12
CA LYS A 62 6.88 -12.98 -0.11
C LYS A 62 6.27 -11.61 -0.44
N LEU A 63 4.94 -11.52 -0.36
CA LEU A 63 4.23 -10.25 -0.57
C LEU A 63 4.63 -9.20 0.47
N LYS A 64 4.73 -9.60 1.74
CA LYS A 64 5.20 -8.71 2.82
C LYS A 64 6.59 -8.15 2.53
N GLY A 65 7.53 -9.00 2.13
CA GLY A 65 8.88 -8.55 1.75
C GLY A 65 8.88 -7.53 0.61
N GLU A 66 8.03 -7.71 -0.41
CA GLU A 66 7.91 -6.75 -1.52
C GLU A 66 7.29 -5.42 -1.10
N VAL A 67 6.28 -5.44 -0.23
CA VAL A 67 5.69 -4.22 0.34
C VAL A 67 6.73 -3.48 1.19
N ASP A 68 7.51 -4.19 1.99
CA ASP A 68 8.57 -3.57 2.79
C ASP A 68 9.65 -2.96 1.89
N ALA A 69 10.06 -3.69 0.85
CA ALA A 69 11.03 -3.19 -0.11
C ALA A 69 10.53 -1.98 -0.92
N TRP A 70 9.22 -1.87 -1.15
CA TRP A 70 8.59 -0.68 -1.72
C TRP A 70 8.77 0.54 -0.81
N PHE A 71 8.50 0.39 0.49
CA PHE A 71 8.69 1.47 1.45
C PHE A 71 10.16 1.86 1.59
N CYS A 72 11.07 0.88 1.61
CA CYS A 72 12.50 1.15 1.61
C CYS A 72 12.93 1.99 0.39
N LEU A 73 12.48 1.64 -0.82
CA LEU A 73 12.80 2.40 -2.04
C LEU A 73 12.25 3.82 -2.03
N ARG A 74 11.04 3.98 -1.51
CA ARG A 74 10.41 5.30 -1.42
C ARG A 74 11.21 6.20 -0.48
N SER A 75 11.76 5.64 0.59
CA SER A 75 12.59 6.34 1.58
C SER A 75 14.02 6.58 1.11
N SER A 76 14.63 5.61 0.40
CA SER A 76 16.03 5.69 -0.05
C SER A 76 16.24 6.53 -1.31
N GLY A 77 15.16 6.98 -1.97
CA GLY A 77 15.22 7.83 -3.16
C GLY A 77 15.39 7.03 -4.46
N MET A 78 14.28 6.74 -5.14
CA MET A 78 14.30 6.10 -6.45
C MET A 78 14.76 7.07 -7.57
N PRO A 79 15.62 6.62 -8.53
CA PRO A 79 15.99 7.41 -9.70
C PRO A 79 14.77 7.95 -10.47
N ARG A 80 14.86 9.19 -10.99
CA ARG A 80 13.72 9.91 -11.60
C ARG A 80 13.04 9.12 -12.74
N HIS A 81 13.82 8.48 -13.60
CA HIS A 81 13.29 7.71 -14.75
C HIS A 81 12.52 6.46 -14.28
N LEU A 82 13.04 5.71 -13.30
CA LEU A 82 12.35 4.57 -12.70
C LEU A 82 11.07 5.02 -11.98
N LYS A 83 11.13 6.16 -11.26
CA LYS A 83 9.96 6.72 -10.57
C LYS A 83 8.83 7.07 -11.54
N ALA A 84 9.15 7.62 -12.71
CA ALA A 84 8.17 7.94 -13.74
C ALA A 84 7.54 6.68 -14.35
N ALA A 85 8.37 5.68 -14.69
CA ALA A 85 7.90 4.39 -15.18
C ALA A 85 7.01 3.69 -14.14
N GLU A 86 7.46 3.63 -12.89
CA GLU A 86 6.74 3.01 -11.78
C GLU A 86 5.39 3.69 -11.55
N ARG A 87 5.33 5.02 -11.56
CA ARG A 87 4.05 5.76 -11.46
C ARG A 87 3.07 5.37 -12.57
N ARG A 88 3.55 5.14 -13.79
CA ARG A 88 2.70 4.68 -14.90
C ARG A 88 2.16 3.27 -14.63
N TYR A 89 3.01 2.34 -14.19
CA TYR A 89 2.60 1.00 -13.80
C TYR A 89 1.60 1.01 -12.65
N GLN A 90 1.87 1.75 -11.57
CA GLN A 90 0.97 1.91 -10.43
C GLN A 90 -0.41 2.42 -10.87
N SER A 91 -0.44 3.46 -11.72
CA SER A 91 -1.69 4.01 -12.25
C SER A 91 -2.48 2.98 -13.06
N GLY A 92 -1.82 2.21 -13.94
CA GLY A 92 -2.49 1.18 -14.72
C GLY A 92 -2.93 -0.03 -13.89
N ALA A 93 -2.12 -0.44 -12.90
CA ALA A 93 -2.44 -1.50 -11.96
C ALA A 93 -3.67 -1.13 -11.12
N GLN A 94 -3.76 0.11 -10.63
CA GLN A 94 -4.94 0.63 -9.92
C GLN A 94 -6.19 0.61 -10.80
N GLN A 95 -6.12 1.09 -12.04
CA GLN A 95 -7.25 1.06 -12.97
C GLN A 95 -7.74 -0.37 -13.25
N LEU A 96 -6.80 -1.32 -13.41
CA LEU A 96 -7.10 -2.74 -13.61
C LEU A 96 -7.74 -3.35 -12.35
N TRP A 97 -7.22 -3.02 -11.18
CA TRP A 97 -7.72 -3.50 -9.89
C TRP A 97 -9.14 -3.00 -9.58
N GLN A 98 -9.44 -1.74 -9.88
CA GLN A 98 -10.79 -1.18 -9.80
C GLN A 98 -11.75 -1.83 -10.80
N ALA A 99 -11.28 -2.21 -11.99
CA ALA A 99 -12.11 -2.94 -12.96
C ALA A 99 -12.53 -4.34 -12.45
N LEU A 100 -11.72 -4.94 -11.56
CA LEU A 100 -12.02 -6.20 -10.88
C LEU A 100 -13.00 -6.02 -9.70
N GLU A 101 -13.00 -4.86 -9.04
CA GLU A 101 -13.81 -4.57 -7.83
C GLU A 101 -15.31 -4.80 -8.04
N ASN A 102 -15.81 -4.48 -9.24
CA ASN A 102 -17.23 -4.57 -9.55
C ASN A 102 -17.72 -6.01 -9.80
N THR A 103 -16.89 -7.05 -9.61
CA THR A 103 -17.27 -8.43 -9.94
C THR A 103 -16.65 -9.47 -9.02
N ARG A 104 -17.49 -10.30 -8.41
CA ARG A 104 -17.07 -11.51 -7.68
C ARG A 104 -16.54 -12.63 -8.59
N LYS A 105 -16.92 -12.61 -9.87
CA LYS A 105 -16.51 -13.61 -10.87
C LYS A 105 -15.12 -13.29 -11.43
N PRO A 106 -14.30 -14.31 -11.73
CA PRO A 106 -13.06 -14.09 -12.47
C PRO A 106 -13.37 -13.47 -13.83
N LYS A 107 -12.52 -12.54 -14.26
CA LYS A 107 -12.64 -11.84 -15.55
C LYS A 107 -11.41 -12.06 -16.41
N THR A 108 -11.60 -12.06 -17.71
CA THR A 108 -10.47 -12.10 -18.64
C THR A 108 -9.78 -10.73 -18.71
N LEU A 109 -8.48 -10.72 -19.00
CA LEU A 109 -7.76 -9.47 -19.23
C LEU A 109 -8.37 -8.66 -20.39
N THR A 110 -8.90 -9.33 -21.42
CA THR A 110 -9.56 -8.67 -22.55
C THR A 110 -10.87 -8.01 -22.13
N GLU A 111 -11.69 -8.63 -21.28
CA GLU A 111 -12.90 -8.00 -20.73
C GLU A 111 -12.60 -6.75 -19.89
N LEU A 112 -11.53 -6.80 -19.09
CA LEU A 112 -11.11 -5.68 -18.23
C LEU A 112 -10.56 -4.50 -19.03
N THR A 113 -9.95 -4.78 -20.19
CA THR A 113 -9.26 -3.79 -21.03
C THR A 113 -10.12 -3.30 -22.20
N GLY A 114 -11.05 -4.11 -22.69
CA GLY A 114 -11.77 -3.85 -23.95
C GLY A 114 -12.65 -2.60 -23.95
N LYS A 115 -13.20 -2.21 -22.80
CA LYS A 115 -14.03 -0.99 -22.67
C LYS A 115 -13.27 0.24 -22.13
N ARG A 116 -12.03 0.06 -21.66
CA ARG A 116 -11.27 1.11 -20.96
C ARG A 116 -9.94 1.32 -21.67
N LYS A 117 -9.69 2.56 -22.13
CA LYS A 117 -8.34 2.96 -22.56
C LYS A 117 -7.42 3.00 -21.34
N LEU A 118 -6.85 1.86 -20.99
CA LEU A 118 -5.81 1.78 -19.96
C LEU A 118 -4.53 2.44 -20.48
N LYS A 119 -3.81 3.11 -19.58
CA LYS A 119 -2.56 3.81 -19.91
C LYS A 119 -1.39 2.86 -20.24
N LEU A 120 -1.56 1.56 -20.00
CA LEU A 120 -0.53 0.55 -20.18
C LEU A 120 -0.74 -0.24 -21.47
N SER A 121 0.35 -0.60 -22.14
CA SER A 121 0.29 -1.54 -23.27
C SER A 121 -0.10 -2.95 -22.79
N ARG A 122 -0.58 -3.81 -23.70
CA ARG A 122 -0.90 -5.21 -23.37
C ARG A 122 0.27 -5.94 -22.71
N VAL A 123 1.51 -5.73 -23.18
CA VAL A 123 2.71 -6.33 -22.59
C VAL A 123 2.91 -5.90 -21.15
N GLN A 124 2.71 -4.60 -20.87
CA GLN A 124 2.84 -4.06 -19.52
C GLN A 124 1.73 -4.57 -18.59
N LEU A 125 0.52 -4.75 -19.11
CA LEU A 125 -0.58 -5.34 -18.36
C LEU A 125 -0.32 -6.80 -18.01
N TYR A 126 0.24 -7.59 -18.94
CA TYR A 126 0.66 -8.96 -18.65
C TYR A 126 1.69 -9.00 -17.52
N ARG A 127 2.70 -8.13 -17.55
CA ARG A 127 3.69 -8.02 -16.46
C ARG A 127 3.04 -7.73 -15.11
N VAL A 128 2.08 -6.80 -15.06
CA VAL A 128 1.33 -6.51 -13.83
C VAL A 128 0.59 -7.74 -13.31
N VAL A 129 -0.10 -8.46 -14.20
CA VAL A 129 -0.88 -9.65 -13.85
C VAL A 129 0.00 -10.81 -13.42
N GLU A 130 1.10 -11.08 -14.14
CA GLU A 130 2.10 -12.08 -13.76
C GLU A 130 2.69 -11.76 -12.39
N ARG A 131 3.04 -10.49 -12.15
CA ARG A 131 3.54 -10.05 -10.85
C ARG A 131 2.52 -10.24 -9.73
N TRP A 132 1.24 -10.03 -10.00
CA TRP A 132 0.19 -10.32 -9.02
C TRP A 132 0.06 -11.81 -8.73
N ALA A 133 0.21 -12.66 -9.74
CA ALA A 133 0.20 -14.12 -9.57
C ALA A 133 1.38 -14.58 -8.69
N GLU A 134 2.59 -14.11 -9.00
CA GLU A 134 3.83 -14.45 -8.28
C GLU A 134 3.81 -14.10 -6.80
N LEU A 135 3.08 -13.05 -6.44
CA LEU A 135 2.96 -12.53 -5.07
C LEU A 135 1.67 -12.96 -4.38
N GLY A 136 0.81 -13.73 -5.06
CA GLY A 136 -0.47 -14.17 -4.52
C GLY A 136 -1.46 -13.02 -4.26
N ILE A 137 -1.30 -11.90 -4.95
CA ILE A 137 -2.21 -10.73 -4.88
C ILE A 137 -3.52 -11.06 -5.59
N ALA A 138 -3.42 -11.75 -6.72
CA ALA A 138 -4.55 -12.24 -7.50
C ALA A 138 -4.31 -13.69 -7.91
N GLY A 139 -5.38 -14.48 -7.91
CA GLY A 139 -5.41 -15.77 -8.59
C GLY A 139 -5.47 -15.52 -10.09
N VAL A 140 -4.45 -16.00 -10.80
CA VAL A 140 -4.33 -15.85 -12.25
C VAL A 140 -4.28 -17.23 -12.87
N THR A 141 -5.27 -17.55 -13.70
CA THR A 141 -5.33 -18.83 -14.42
C THR A 141 -5.23 -18.55 -15.92
N PRO A 142 -4.27 -19.16 -16.64
CA PRO A 142 -4.19 -19.02 -18.09
C PRO A 142 -5.41 -19.68 -18.74
N VAL A 143 -6.07 -18.98 -19.66
CA VAL A 143 -7.12 -19.52 -20.50
C VAL A 143 -6.45 -20.20 -21.69
N LYS A 144 -6.83 -21.46 -21.98
CA LYS A 144 -6.30 -22.18 -23.16
C LYS A 144 -6.62 -21.37 -24.42
N ARG A 145 -5.63 -21.29 -25.32
CA ARG A 145 -5.65 -20.55 -26.58
C ARG A 145 -6.99 -20.72 -27.30
N SER A 146 -7.78 -19.64 -27.39
CA SER A 146 -8.89 -19.58 -28.33
C SER A 146 -8.34 -19.33 -29.74
N ARG A 147 -8.83 -20.05 -30.75
CA ARG A 147 -8.48 -19.83 -32.17
C ARG A 147 -8.73 -18.39 -32.62
N HIS A 148 -9.61 -17.65 -31.93
CA HIS A 148 -10.00 -16.28 -32.27
C HIS A 148 -9.05 -15.19 -31.74
N LEU A 149 -8.06 -15.54 -30.91
CA LEU A 149 -7.19 -14.56 -30.22
C LEU A 149 -5.76 -14.46 -30.79
N ASP A 150 -5.55 -14.86 -32.06
CA ASP A 150 -4.23 -14.82 -32.73
C ASP A 150 -3.11 -15.48 -31.89
N GLY A 151 -3.42 -16.60 -31.24
CA GLY A 151 -2.45 -17.34 -30.43
C GLY A 151 -1.97 -16.64 -29.15
N ARG A 152 -2.53 -15.48 -28.78
CA ARG A 152 -2.14 -14.73 -27.58
C ARG A 152 -2.63 -15.43 -26.31
N LYS A 153 -1.78 -15.46 -25.27
CA LYS A 153 -2.13 -15.98 -23.94
C LYS A 153 -3.15 -15.05 -23.30
N GLU A 154 -4.29 -15.58 -22.89
CA GLU A 154 -5.29 -14.84 -22.12
C GLU A 154 -5.28 -15.33 -20.67
N PHE A 155 -5.59 -14.44 -19.74
CA PHE A 155 -5.61 -14.74 -18.31
C PHE A 155 -6.97 -14.43 -17.71
N LEU A 156 -7.49 -15.38 -16.92
CA LEU A 156 -8.57 -15.17 -15.98
C LEU A 156 -7.98 -14.69 -14.66
N ILE A 157 -8.49 -13.56 -14.16
CA ILE A 157 -7.94 -12.86 -13.00
C ILE A 157 -9.03 -12.78 -11.92
N LYS A 158 -8.68 -13.17 -10.69
CA LYS A 158 -9.54 -13.11 -9.50
C LYS A 158 -8.77 -12.47 -8.34
N ARG A 159 -9.37 -11.49 -7.65
CA ARG A 159 -8.76 -10.87 -6.46
C ARG A 159 -8.62 -11.90 -5.33
N THR A 160 -7.46 -11.92 -4.70
CA THR A 160 -7.18 -12.74 -3.51
C THR A 160 -7.03 -11.88 -2.26
N VAL A 161 -6.54 -10.65 -2.42
CA VAL A 161 -6.36 -9.68 -1.33
C VAL A 161 -7.44 -8.57 -1.38
N PRO A 162 -7.80 -7.97 -0.23
CA PRO A 162 -8.88 -7.00 -0.16
C PRO A 162 -8.54 -5.67 -0.83
N ALA A 163 -7.31 -5.19 -0.71
CA ALA A 163 -6.83 -3.94 -1.33
C ALA A 163 -5.55 -4.19 -2.13
N LEU A 164 -5.29 -3.38 -3.15
CA LEU A 164 -4.07 -3.49 -3.95
C LEU A 164 -2.87 -3.06 -3.08
N PRO A 165 -1.90 -3.96 -2.80
CA PRO A 165 -0.73 -3.60 -2.03
C PRO A 165 0.21 -2.71 -2.84
N PRO A 166 0.94 -1.80 -2.18
CA PRO A 166 1.97 -1.02 -2.85
C PRO A 166 3.20 -1.90 -3.07
N ILE A 167 3.46 -2.25 -4.33
CA ILE A 167 4.56 -3.12 -4.75
C ILE A 167 5.28 -2.52 -5.96
N CYS A 168 6.56 -2.82 -6.17
CA CYS A 168 7.26 -2.40 -7.39
C CYS A 168 6.90 -3.27 -8.60
N TYR A 169 6.58 -2.63 -9.73
CA TYR A 169 6.38 -3.30 -11.02
C TYR A 169 7.55 -3.13 -12.00
N THR A 170 8.44 -2.17 -11.74
CA THR A 170 9.60 -1.88 -12.61
C THR A 170 10.86 -2.69 -12.27
N ARG A 171 10.88 -3.38 -11.13
CA ARG A 171 12.03 -4.21 -10.75
C ARG A 171 12.10 -5.46 -11.63
N PRO A 172 13.29 -5.87 -12.09
CA PRO A 172 13.44 -7.14 -12.79
C PRO A 172 13.00 -8.28 -11.87
N GLN A 173 12.14 -9.15 -12.39
CA GLN A 173 11.82 -10.42 -11.75
C GLN A 173 13.11 -11.24 -11.72
N LYS A 174 13.54 -11.63 -10.51
CA LYS A 174 14.65 -12.57 -10.31
C LYS A 174 14.12 -14.00 -10.39
#